data_AF-A0A6I6JT20-F1
#
_entry.id   AF-A0A6I6JT20-F1
#
_cell.length_a   1.000
_cell.length_b   1.000
_cell.length_c   1.000
_cell.angle_alpha   90.00
_cell.angle_beta   90.00
_cell.angle_gamma   90.00
#
_symmetry.space_group_name_H-M   'P 1'
#
loop_
_entity.id
_entity.type
_entity.pdbx_description
1 polymer ?
#
loop_
_entity_poly.entity_id
_entity_poly.type
_entity_poly.pdbx_seq_one_letter_code
_entity_poly.pdbx_strand_id
1 'polypeptide(L)'
;MKRYLYCIDMIDKRNRQLLLTVILTRNGIFFLVLILSLVLISCSKKSESDHHPNVILIMSDDQGWGDSEFNGNTFIETPNLNRLVVDGVQFERMYACPMCAPTRASLMTGPAAPARILLKSACYS
;
A
#
# COMPACT_ATOMS: atom_id res chain seq x y z
N MET A 1 -65.91 -41.39 20.44
CA MET A 1 -64.69 -41.04 21.20
C MET A 1 -63.42 -40.93 20.35
N LYS A 2 -63.11 -41.85 19.43
CA LYS A 2 -61.84 -41.86 18.65
C LYS A 2 -61.55 -40.61 17.80
N ARG A 3 -62.58 -39.90 17.33
CA ARG A 3 -62.45 -38.69 16.48
C ARG A 3 -61.87 -37.48 17.23
N TYR A 4 -62.13 -37.37 18.54
CA TYR A 4 -61.66 -36.25 19.36
C TYR A 4 -60.18 -36.44 19.74
N LEU A 5 -59.77 -37.67 20.04
CA LEU A 5 -58.37 -38.02 20.32
C LEU A 5 -57.47 -37.77 19.11
N TYR A 6 -57.94 -38.09 17.90
CA TYR A 6 -57.20 -37.81 16.66
C TYR A 6 -57.00 -36.30 16.43
N CYS A 7 -57.99 -35.48 16.79
CA CYS A 7 -57.90 -34.03 16.64
C CYS A 7 -56.87 -33.43 17.61
N ILE A 8 -56.83 -33.90 18.87
CA ILE A 8 -55.83 -33.48 19.87
C ILE A 8 -54.41 -33.90 19.45
N ASP A 9 -54.24 -35.13 18.94
CA ASP A 9 -52.94 -35.63 18.45
C ASP A 9 -52.46 -34.84 17.21
N MET A 10 -53.41 -34.40 16.35
CA MET A 10 -53.11 -33.53 15.20
C MET A 10 -52.71 -32.12 15.62
N ILE A 11 -53.28 -31.58 16.70
CA ILE A 11 -52.92 -30.27 17.27
C ILE A 11 -51.55 -30.33 17.96
N ASP A 12 -51.25 -31.39 18.71
CA ASP A 12 -49.92 -31.58 19.34
C ASP A 12 -48.82 -31.74 18.29
N LYS A 13 -49.03 -32.55 17.24
CA LYS A 13 -48.09 -32.68 16.12
C LYS A 13 -47.85 -31.34 15.42
N ARG A 14 -48.91 -30.58 15.14
CA ARG A 14 -48.81 -29.27 14.46
C ARG A 14 -48.06 -28.24 15.33
N ASN A 15 -48.31 -28.20 16.63
CA ASN A 15 -47.58 -27.33 17.56
C ASN A 15 -46.11 -27.73 17.70
N ARG A 16 -45.80 -29.04 17.75
CA ARG A 16 -44.42 -29.55 17.83
C ARG A 16 -43.63 -29.27 16.55
N GLN A 17 -44.27 -29.33 15.38
CA GLN A 17 -43.67 -28.97 14.09
C GLN A 17 -43.34 -27.47 14.00
N LEU A 18 -44.23 -26.60 14.50
CA LEU A 18 -44.03 -25.15 14.59
C LEU A 18 -42.90 -24.79 15.58
N LEU A 19 -42.84 -25.48 16.73
CA LEU A 19 -41.81 -25.23 17.74
C LEU A 19 -40.41 -25.60 17.24
N LEU A 20 -40.28 -26.74 16.54
CA LEU A 20 -39.02 -27.18 15.94
C LEU A 20 -38.56 -26.25 14.81
N THR A 21 -39.48 -25.77 13.97
CA THR A 21 -39.13 -24.80 12.90
C THR A 21 -38.68 -23.46 13.46
N VAL A 22 -39.32 -22.95 14.53
CA VAL A 22 -38.90 -21.71 15.21
C VAL A 22 -37.53 -21.85 15.88
N ILE A 23 -37.23 -23.00 16.50
CA ILE A 23 -35.91 -23.23 17.13
C ILE A 23 -34.80 -23.34 16.05
N LEU A 24 -35.07 -24.06 14.95
CA LEU A 24 -34.13 -24.21 13.85
C LEU A 24 -33.83 -22.88 13.14
N THR A 25 -34.84 -22.04 12.90
CA THR A 25 -34.64 -20.72 12.29
C THR A 25 -33.95 -19.73 13.24
N ARG A 26 -34.26 -19.79 14.55
CA ARG A 26 -33.59 -18.94 15.57
C ARG A 26 -32.10 -19.25 15.71
N ASN A 27 -31.73 -20.53 15.71
CA ASN A 27 -30.32 -20.94 15.79
C ASN A 27 -29.55 -20.63 14.50
N GLY A 28 -30.19 -20.76 13.33
CA GLY A 28 -29.58 -20.42 12.04
C GLY A 28 -29.29 -18.92 11.90
N ILE A 29 -30.22 -18.05 12.33
CA ILE A 29 -30.00 -16.59 12.34
C ILE A 29 -28.86 -16.24 13.29
N PHE A 30 -28.78 -16.88 14.47
CA PHE A 30 -27.71 -16.63 15.43
C PHE A 30 -26.32 -16.99 14.85
N PHE A 31 -26.21 -18.13 14.16
CA PHE A 31 -24.98 -18.52 13.46
C PHE A 31 -24.61 -17.56 12.32
N LEU A 32 -25.59 -17.10 11.55
CA LEU A 32 -25.36 -16.14 10.47
C LEU A 32 -24.83 -14.79 10.99
N VAL A 33 -25.41 -14.30 12.09
CA VAL A 33 -24.95 -13.06 12.76
C VAL A 33 -23.55 -13.22 13.34
N LEU A 34 -23.23 -14.40 13.92
CA LEU A 34 -21.90 -14.70 14.45
C LEU A 34 -20.84 -14.75 13.33
N ILE A 35 -21.15 -15.37 12.19
CA ILE A 35 -20.24 -15.39 11.04
C ILE A 35 -20.05 -13.97 10.48
N LEU A 36 -21.12 -13.18 10.38
CA LEU A 36 -21.03 -11.81 9.90
C LEU A 36 -20.18 -10.93 10.82
N SER A 37 -20.31 -11.07 12.15
CA SER A 37 -19.49 -10.31 13.10
C SER A 37 -18.01 -10.69 13.04
N LEU A 38 -17.69 -11.98 12.86
CA LEU A 38 -16.32 -12.47 12.67
C LEU A 38 -15.66 -11.89 11.41
N VAL A 39 -16.42 -11.83 10.29
CA VAL A 39 -15.94 -11.22 9.04
C VAL A 39 -15.65 -9.73 9.22
N LEU A 40 -16.51 -9.01 9.92
CA LEU A 40 -16.33 -7.57 10.17
C LEU A 40 -15.10 -7.27 11.06
N ILE A 41 -14.80 -8.12 12.04
CA ILE A 41 -13.63 -7.96 12.91
C ILE A 41 -12.33 -8.21 12.12
N SER A 42 -12.33 -9.17 11.19
CA SER A 42 -11.14 -9.49 10.37
C SER A 42 -10.75 -8.39 9.39
N CYS A 43 -11.66 -7.48 9.04
CA CYS A 43 -11.40 -6.35 8.15
C CYS A 43 -10.92 -5.08 8.87
N SER A 44 -10.66 -5.16 10.18
CA SER A 44 -10.04 -4.05 10.91
C SER A 44 -8.57 -3.95 10.47
N LYS A 45 -8.31 -3.12 9.45
CA LYS A 45 -6.95 -2.70 9.12
C LYS A 45 -6.35 -2.11 10.38
N LYS A 46 -5.33 -2.79 10.91
CA LYS A 46 -4.46 -2.21 11.94
C LYS A 46 -3.93 -0.90 11.35
N SER A 47 -4.21 0.22 12.00
CA SER A 47 -3.49 1.46 11.73
C SER A 47 -2.03 1.15 11.99
N GLU A 48 -1.31 0.87 10.92
CA GLU A 48 0.14 1.00 10.92
C GLU A 48 0.35 2.46 11.33
N SER A 49 1.03 2.67 12.45
CA SER A 49 1.32 4.03 12.91
C SER A 49 1.92 4.77 11.72
N ASP A 50 1.44 5.97 11.46
CA ASP A 50 1.89 6.86 10.39
C ASP A 50 3.40 7.14 10.53
N HIS A 51 4.21 6.15 10.13
CA HIS A 51 5.65 6.26 10.03
C HIS A 51 5.90 7.05 8.76
N HIS A 52 5.85 8.36 8.89
CA HIS A 52 6.32 9.26 7.85
C HIS A 52 7.85 9.22 7.85
N PRO A 53 8.50 8.55 6.87
CA PRO A 53 9.94 8.56 6.82
C PRO A 53 10.43 9.98 6.55
N ASN A 54 11.53 10.37 7.19
CA ASN A 54 12.22 11.60 6.82
C ASN A 54 12.94 11.37 5.50
N VAL A 55 12.64 12.18 4.48
CA VAL A 55 13.29 12.11 3.17
C VAL A 55 14.34 13.22 3.09
N ILE A 56 15.60 12.84 2.92
CA ILE A 56 16.72 13.79 2.72
C ILE A 56 17.21 13.63 1.29
N LEU A 57 17.16 14.72 0.53
CA LEU A 57 17.66 14.80 -0.84
C LEU A 57 19.02 15.50 -0.83
N ILE A 58 20.08 14.77 -1.20
CA ILE A 58 21.45 15.29 -1.33
C ILE A 58 21.77 15.39 -2.83
N MET A 59 22.16 16.59 -3.28
CA MET A 59 22.53 16.84 -4.67
C MET A 59 23.82 17.68 -4.71
N SER A 60 24.83 17.17 -5.39
CA SER A 60 26.10 17.83 -5.68
C SER A 60 26.01 18.60 -7.00
N ASP A 61 26.64 19.78 -7.07
CA ASP A 61 26.79 20.53 -8.32
C ASP A 61 28.05 20.06 -9.07
N ASP A 62 27.99 20.01 -10.39
CA ASP A 62 29.10 19.66 -11.29
C ASP A 62 29.85 18.32 -11.04
N GLN A 63 29.32 17.42 -10.21
CA GLN A 63 29.94 16.13 -9.95
C GLN A 63 29.78 15.18 -11.15
N GLY A 64 30.90 14.76 -11.73
CA GLY A 64 30.96 13.82 -12.82
C GLY A 64 30.76 12.37 -12.37
N TRP A 65 30.40 11.50 -13.32
CA TRP A 65 30.21 10.07 -13.07
C TRP A 65 31.46 9.41 -12.46
N GLY A 66 32.65 9.78 -12.92
CA GLY A 66 33.92 9.22 -12.48
C GLY A 66 34.49 9.84 -11.19
N ASP A 67 33.80 10.78 -10.53
CA ASP A 67 34.36 11.52 -9.39
C ASP A 67 34.16 10.81 -8.05
N SER A 68 33.53 9.64 -8.02
CA SER A 68 33.26 8.88 -6.80
C SER A 68 33.96 7.53 -6.79
N GLU A 69 34.39 7.11 -5.60
CA GLU A 69 35.10 5.84 -5.38
C GLU A 69 34.24 4.65 -5.80
N PHE A 70 32.94 4.66 -5.46
CA PHE A 70 31.98 3.63 -5.86
C PHE A 70 31.76 3.52 -7.38
N ASN A 71 32.16 4.53 -8.16
CA ASN A 71 32.14 4.52 -9.63
C ASN A 71 33.52 4.21 -10.25
N GLY A 72 34.48 3.74 -9.44
CA GLY A 72 35.80 3.28 -9.89
C GLY A 72 36.91 4.33 -9.79
N ASN A 73 36.69 5.47 -9.14
CA ASN A 73 37.76 6.43 -8.87
C ASN A 73 38.74 5.86 -7.82
N THR A 74 40.04 5.89 -8.11
CA THR A 74 41.09 5.38 -7.21
C THR A 74 41.84 6.48 -6.46
N PHE A 75 41.58 7.75 -6.78
CA PHE A 75 42.25 8.92 -6.18
C PHE A 75 41.36 9.67 -5.19
N ILE A 76 40.04 9.67 -5.41
CA ILE A 76 39.07 10.38 -4.56
C ILE A 76 38.42 9.39 -3.61
N GLU A 77 38.62 9.61 -2.31
CA GLU A 77 38.00 8.80 -1.26
C GLU A 77 36.63 9.38 -0.88
N THR A 78 35.58 8.55 -0.96
CA THR A 78 34.21 8.97 -0.61
C THR A 78 33.55 8.02 0.39
N PRO A 79 34.11 7.86 1.61
CA PRO A 79 33.71 6.80 2.53
C PRO A 79 32.24 6.87 2.96
N ASN A 80 31.69 8.07 3.12
CA ASN A 80 30.28 8.26 3.48
C ASN A 80 29.32 7.89 2.33
N LEU A 81 29.68 8.23 1.08
CA LEU A 81 28.87 7.87 -0.08
C LEU A 81 28.93 6.36 -0.35
N ASN A 82 30.10 5.74 -0.18
CA ASN A 82 30.24 4.30 -0.33
C ASN A 82 29.37 3.54 0.68
N ARG A 83 29.29 4.04 1.93
CA ARG A 83 28.40 3.44 2.94
C ARG A 83 26.94 3.51 2.51
N LEU A 84 26.50 4.63 1.92
CA LEU A 84 25.13 4.76 1.39
C LEU A 84 24.85 3.79 0.25
N VAL A 85 25.85 3.49 -0.60
CA VAL A 85 25.71 2.51 -1.67
C VAL A 85 25.60 1.08 -1.11
N VAL A 86 26.42 0.73 -0.12
CA VAL A 86 26.40 -0.59 0.55
C VAL A 86 25.08 -0.83 1.29
N ASP A 87 24.59 0.18 2.01
CA ASP A 87 23.36 0.10 2.80
C ASP A 87 22.09 0.33 1.94
N GLY A 88 22.24 0.64 0.65
CA GLY A 88 21.17 1.18 -0.19
C GLY A 88 21.12 0.61 -1.59
N VAL A 89 20.65 1.43 -2.53
CA VAL A 89 20.51 1.08 -3.96
C VAL A 89 21.21 2.14 -4.79
N GLN A 90 22.04 1.69 -5.73
CA GLN A 90 22.73 2.54 -6.70
C GLN A 90 22.04 2.46 -8.07
N PHE A 91 21.92 3.59 -8.74
CA PHE A 91 21.49 3.66 -10.14
C PHE A 91 22.69 3.80 -11.06
N GLU A 92 22.95 2.80 -11.89
CA GLU A 92 24.04 2.83 -12.89
C GLU A 92 23.78 3.79 -14.06
N ARG A 93 22.51 4.15 -14.29
CA ARG A 93 22.06 4.97 -15.42
C ARG A 93 21.08 6.04 -14.93
N MET A 94 21.63 7.14 -14.43
CA MET A 94 20.88 8.34 -14.04
C MET A 94 21.30 9.50 -14.96
N TYR A 95 20.36 10.05 -15.72
CA TYR A 95 20.63 11.11 -16.69
C TYR A 95 20.16 12.47 -16.17
N ALA A 96 20.97 13.50 -16.43
CA ALA A 96 20.66 14.90 -16.11
C ALA A 96 20.79 15.76 -17.36
N CYS A 97 20.17 16.95 -17.33
CA CYS A 97 20.43 17.97 -18.34
C CYS A 97 21.84 18.52 -18.12
N PRO A 98 22.61 18.89 -19.17
CA PRO A 98 23.97 19.44 -19.04
C PRO A 98 24.02 20.85 -18.42
N MET A 99 22.94 21.30 -17.78
CA MET A 99 22.78 22.63 -17.20
C MET A 99 22.13 22.52 -15.82
N CYS A 100 22.66 23.25 -14.83
CA CYS A 100 22.22 23.14 -13.43
C CYS A 100 20.75 23.56 -13.25
N ALA A 101 20.33 24.67 -13.87
CA ALA A 101 18.98 25.22 -13.73
C ALA A 101 17.85 24.26 -14.17
N PRO A 102 17.86 23.68 -15.39
CA PRO A 102 16.82 22.73 -15.81
C PRO A 102 16.86 21.41 -15.04
N THR A 103 18.04 20.94 -14.60
CA THR A 103 18.16 19.74 -13.76
C THR A 103 17.49 19.96 -12.40
N ARG A 104 17.80 21.07 -11.71
CA ARG A 104 17.17 21.42 -10.43
C ARG A 104 15.66 21.64 -10.55
N ALA A 105 15.22 22.33 -11.60
CA ALA A 105 13.79 22.56 -11.83
C ALA A 105 13.04 21.23 -12.04
N SER A 106 13.62 20.29 -12.79
CA SER A 106 13.03 18.95 -13.00
C SER A 106 12.99 18.13 -11.71
N LEU A 107 14.01 18.24 -10.87
CA LEU A 107 14.08 17.54 -9.58
C LEU A 107 13.01 18.05 -8.59
N MET A 108 12.81 19.38 -8.53
CA MET A 108 11.85 20.00 -7.59
C MET A 108 10.39 19.91 -8.04
N THR A 109 10.14 19.95 -9.36
CA THR A 109 8.76 20.04 -9.91
C THR A 109 8.28 18.76 -10.59
N GLY A 110 9.14 17.74 -10.67
CA GLY A 110 8.90 16.51 -11.41
C GLY A 110 9.17 16.66 -12.92
N PRO A 111 8.84 15.63 -13.72
CA PRO A 111 9.12 15.62 -15.16
C PRO A 111 8.23 16.63 -15.91
N ALA A 112 8.61 17.91 -15.87
CA ALA A 112 7.99 18.97 -16.66
C ALA A 112 8.84 20.24 -16.89
N ALA A 113 10.04 20.37 -16.32
CA ALA A 113 10.81 21.60 -16.53
C ALA A 113 11.33 21.80 -17.97
N PRO A 114 11.84 20.79 -18.72
CA PRO A 114 12.37 21.06 -20.05
C PRO A 114 11.31 21.16 -21.16
N ALA A 115 10.07 20.70 -20.93
CA ALA A 115 9.04 20.67 -21.97
C ALA A 115 8.08 21.88 -21.97
N ARG A 116 7.88 22.54 -20.82
CA ARG A 116 6.78 23.52 -20.66
C ARG A 116 7.20 24.96 -20.37
N ILE A 117 8.44 25.20 -19.93
CA ILE A 117 8.93 26.54 -19.59
C ILE A 117 10.17 26.85 -20.43
N LEU A 118 9.97 27.43 -21.61
CA LEU A 118 10.90 28.27 -22.41
C LEU A 118 12.39 27.86 -22.58
N LEU A 119 12.83 26.66 -22.18
CA LEU A 119 14.23 26.21 -22.19
C LEU A 119 14.47 25.00 -23.10
N LYS A 120 13.66 24.83 -24.15
CA LYS A 120 13.86 23.76 -25.14
C LYS A 120 15.23 23.85 -25.84
N SER A 121 15.80 25.06 -25.93
CA SER A 121 17.13 25.30 -26.53
C SER A 121 18.30 24.90 -25.63
N ALA A 122 18.10 24.72 -24.32
CA ALA A 122 19.20 24.49 -23.37
C ALA A 122 19.52 23.00 -23.10
N CYS A 123 18.59 22.10 -23.40
CA CYS A 123 18.75 20.66 -23.13
C CYS A 123 18.88 19.79 -24.40
N TYR A 124 18.65 20.38 -25.58
CA TYR A 124 18.68 19.71 -26.89
C TYR A 124 19.71 20.32 -27.86
N SER A 125 20.62 21.17 -27.36
CA SER A 125 21.73 21.70 -28.16
C SER A 125 23.04 21.00 -27.86
#